data_AF-A0A3B4AY71-F1
#
_entry.id   AF-A0A3B4AY71-F1
#
_cell.length_a   1.000
_cell.length_b   1.000
_cell.length_c   1.000
_cell.angle_alpha   90.00
_cell.angle_beta   90.00
_cell.angle_gamma   90.00
#
_symmetry.space_group_name_H-M   'P 1'
#
loop_
_entity.id
_entity.type
_entity.pdbx_description
1 polymer ?
#
loop_
_entity_poly.entity_id
_entity_poly.type
_entity_poly.pdbx_seq_one_letter_code
_entity_poly.pdbx_strand_id
1 'polypeptide(L)'
;YLCLSIYLSNLLDNMFFIAPAPVTETVFLTTQSAHDVLQRHKRHNTGLLEEVLEGNLERECIEEKCDLEEARETFENDEKTVHFCVVSDGNQCASSPCANQGTCKDFIGYYTCLCGTGFTGRHCEIARRCDVNNGQCMHFCESMGTFGAKCSCALGYTLQENGMDCEPEGNTLYMLSITSTIFYLYIICYFHILSYFYF
;
A
#
# COMPACT_ATOMS: atom_id res chain seq x y z
N TYR A 1 -16.51 -9.29 1.59
CA TYR A 1 -17.55 -10.33 1.58
C TYR A 1 -18.52 -9.99 0.44
N LEU A 2 -18.31 -10.37 -0.81
CA LEU A 2 -18.33 -11.75 -1.33
C LEU A 2 -17.25 -11.88 -2.43
N CYS A 3 -16.00 -12.08 -2.02
CA CYS A 3 -15.02 -12.85 -2.82
C CYS A 3 -14.44 -13.98 -1.96
N LEU A 4 -15.27 -14.47 -1.01
CA LEU A 4 -15.09 -15.73 -0.30
C LEU A 4 -16.32 -16.64 -0.50
N SER A 5 -17.18 -16.36 -1.48
CA SER A 5 -18.39 -17.14 -1.80
C SER A 5 -18.38 -17.74 -3.22
N ILE A 6 -17.40 -17.43 -4.07
CA ILE A 6 -17.28 -18.02 -5.41
C ILE A 6 -16.51 -19.35 -5.36
N TYR A 7 -15.74 -19.60 -4.29
CA TYR A 7 -14.98 -20.84 -4.14
C TYR A 7 -15.85 -22.05 -3.73
N LEU A 8 -17.09 -21.83 -3.28
CA LEU A 8 -18.00 -22.88 -2.82
C LEU A 8 -19.20 -23.17 -3.75
N SER A 9 -19.36 -22.46 -4.86
CA SER A 9 -20.39 -22.77 -5.88
C SER A 9 -19.90 -23.70 -7.00
N ASN A 10 -18.59 -23.98 -7.07
CA ASN A 10 -18.00 -24.82 -8.13
C ASN A 10 -18.10 -26.34 -7.89
N LEU A 11 -18.91 -26.79 -6.92
CA LEU A 11 -19.00 -28.21 -6.57
C LEU A 11 -20.39 -28.84 -6.77
N LEU A 12 -21.38 -28.11 -7.32
CA LEU A 12 -22.75 -28.65 -7.44
C LEU A 12 -23.50 -28.42 -8.76
N ASP A 13 -22.87 -27.96 -9.85
CA ASP A 13 -23.58 -27.82 -11.15
C ASP A 13 -22.96 -28.66 -12.27
N ASN A 14 -22.56 -29.88 -11.93
CA ASN A 14 -22.32 -30.92 -12.92
C ASN A 14 -23.62 -31.70 -13.14
N MET A 15 -24.58 -31.08 -13.82
CA MET A 15 -25.66 -31.74 -14.58
C MET A 15 -26.62 -30.65 -15.10
N PHE A 16 -26.39 -30.14 -16.31
CA PHE A 16 -27.37 -30.15 -17.39
C PHE A 16 -26.77 -29.51 -18.65
N PHE A 17 -26.72 -30.29 -19.72
CA PHE A 17 -26.27 -29.92 -21.05
C PHE A 17 -27.14 -28.81 -21.65
N ILE A 18 -26.54 -27.66 -21.95
CA ILE A 18 -26.88 -26.83 -23.13
C ILE A 18 -25.56 -26.22 -23.63
N ALA A 19 -25.14 -26.57 -24.85
CA ALA A 19 -23.94 -26.02 -25.47
C ALA A 19 -24.19 -24.57 -25.93
N PRO A 20 -23.34 -23.59 -25.56
CA PRO A 20 -23.31 -22.29 -26.22
C PRO A 20 -22.36 -22.33 -27.44
N ALA A 21 -22.74 -21.61 -28.48
CA ALA A 21 -22.05 -21.44 -29.76
C ALA A 21 -20.60 -20.91 -29.62
N PRO A 22 -19.72 -21.09 -30.63
CA PRO A 22 -18.34 -20.63 -30.55
C PRO A 22 -18.30 -19.10 -30.65
N VAL A 23 -17.94 -18.43 -29.56
CA VAL A 23 -17.63 -16.99 -29.59
C VAL A 23 -16.12 -16.85 -29.72
N THR A 24 -15.67 -16.44 -30.90
CA THR A 24 -14.31 -15.94 -31.10
C THR A 24 -14.24 -14.51 -30.54
N GLU A 25 -13.99 -14.37 -29.24
CA GLU A 25 -13.74 -13.05 -28.66
C GLU A 25 -12.34 -12.58 -29.09
N THR A 26 -12.31 -11.78 -30.15
CA THR A 26 -11.15 -10.94 -30.42
C THR A 26 -11.27 -9.71 -29.52
N VAL A 27 -10.30 -9.54 -28.61
CA VAL A 27 -10.27 -8.44 -27.62
C VAL A 27 -10.23 -7.07 -28.30
N PHE A 28 -9.82 -7.01 -29.57
CA PHE A 28 -9.82 -5.81 -30.39
C PHE A 28 -10.49 -6.07 -31.73
N LEU A 29 -11.43 -5.19 -32.08
CA LEU A 29 -12.24 -5.31 -33.30
C LEU A 29 -11.52 -4.78 -34.54
N THR A 30 -10.55 -3.88 -34.37
CA THR A 30 -9.75 -3.30 -35.47
C THR A 30 -8.33 -2.94 -35.02
N THR A 31 -7.41 -2.83 -35.99
CA THR A 31 -6.05 -2.33 -35.76
C THR A 31 -6.03 -0.93 -35.15
N GLN A 32 -7.01 -0.08 -35.50
CA GLN A 32 -7.13 1.26 -34.93
C GLN A 32 -7.48 1.21 -33.44
N SER A 33 -8.47 0.39 -33.05
CA SER A 33 -8.83 0.19 -31.65
C SER A 33 -7.71 -0.43 -30.80
N ALA A 34 -6.81 -1.17 -31.44
CA ALA A 34 -5.63 -1.69 -30.77
C ALA A 34 -4.58 -0.58 -30.53
N HIS A 35 -4.36 0.34 -31.47
CA HIS A 35 -3.36 1.42 -31.32
C HIS A 35 -3.75 2.49 -30.29
N ASP A 36 -5.05 2.70 -30.04
CA ASP A 36 -5.51 3.65 -29.03
C ASP A 36 -5.21 3.18 -27.59
N VAL A 37 -5.04 1.87 -27.38
CA VAL A 37 -4.75 1.22 -26.09
C VAL A 37 -3.30 0.75 -26.01
N LEU A 38 -2.78 0.15 -27.08
CA LEU A 38 -1.40 -0.30 -27.23
C LEU A 38 -0.56 0.87 -27.77
N GLN A 39 -0.31 1.86 -26.91
CA GLN A 39 0.72 2.85 -27.21
C GLN A 39 2.08 2.18 -27.03
N ARG A 40 2.73 1.80 -28.14
CA ARG A 40 4.15 1.45 -28.11
C ARG A 40 4.94 2.72 -27.83
N HIS A 41 5.56 2.80 -26.65
CA HIS A 41 6.58 3.81 -26.41
C HIS A 41 7.70 3.57 -27.42
N LYS A 42 8.15 4.64 -28.06
CA LYS A 42 9.25 4.59 -29.02
C LYS A 42 10.52 4.19 -28.26
N ARG A 43 11.23 3.15 -28.70
CA ARG A 43 12.48 2.70 -28.04
C ARG A 43 13.46 3.87 -27.99
N HIS A 44 14.20 4.05 -26.90
CA HIS A 44 15.01 5.27 -26.70
C HIS A 44 16.32 5.29 -27.52
N ASN A 45 16.43 4.46 -28.56
CA ASN A 45 17.67 4.26 -29.30
C ASN A 45 17.83 5.32 -30.41
N THR A 46 19.05 5.85 -30.50
CA THR A 46 19.40 7.04 -31.29
C THR A 46 19.63 6.77 -32.78
N GLY A 47 19.44 5.53 -33.26
CA GLY A 47 19.71 5.09 -34.64
C GLY A 47 18.50 4.89 -35.55
N LEU A 48 18.69 5.13 -36.85
CA LEU A 48 17.72 4.87 -37.92
C LEU A 48 17.66 3.35 -38.19
N LEU A 49 16.63 2.65 -37.66
CA LEU A 49 16.25 1.23 -37.86
C LEU A 49 16.51 0.24 -36.70
N GLU A 50 16.98 0.68 -35.53
CA GLU A 50 17.19 -0.22 -34.37
C GLU A 50 15.91 -0.88 -33.84
N GLU A 51 14.74 -0.26 -34.07
CA GLU A 51 13.43 -0.84 -33.71
C GLU A 51 13.06 -2.12 -34.49
N VAL A 52 13.73 -2.41 -35.61
CA VAL A 52 13.45 -3.57 -36.47
C VAL A 52 14.32 -4.79 -36.10
N LEU A 53 15.39 -4.57 -35.35
CA LEU A 53 16.28 -5.62 -34.88
C LEU A 53 15.71 -6.28 -33.62
N GLU A 54 15.96 -7.59 -33.50
CA GLU A 54 15.69 -8.36 -32.30
C GLU A 54 16.56 -7.81 -31.14
N GLY A 55 15.94 -7.63 -29.97
CA GLY A 55 16.60 -7.03 -28.80
C GLY A 55 17.86 -7.80 -28.42
N ASN A 56 18.93 -7.09 -28.07
CA ASN A 56 20.19 -7.71 -27.62
C ASN A 56 20.56 -7.16 -26.25
N LEU A 57 20.54 -8.02 -25.24
CA LEU A 57 20.80 -7.66 -23.85
C LEU A 57 22.13 -6.95 -23.65
N GLU A 58 23.18 -7.41 -24.33
CA GLU A 58 24.53 -6.90 -24.15
C GLU A 58 24.66 -5.48 -24.70
N ARG A 59 24.13 -5.24 -25.89
CA ARG A 59 24.13 -3.91 -26.54
C ARG A 59 23.19 -2.91 -25.86
N GLU A 60 21.98 -3.34 -25.47
CA GLU A 60 20.93 -2.40 -25.04
C GLU A 60 20.93 -2.16 -23.53
N CYS A 61 21.26 -3.17 -22.72
CA CYS A 61 21.14 -3.10 -21.26
C CYS A 61 22.46 -3.23 -20.48
N ILE A 62 23.54 -3.70 -21.11
CA ILE A 62 24.87 -3.80 -20.48
C ILE A 62 25.79 -2.67 -20.96
N GLU A 63 25.84 -2.44 -22.27
CA GLU A 63 26.59 -1.32 -22.88
C GLU A 63 25.84 0.02 -22.78
N GLU A 64 24.50 -0.01 -22.81
CA GLU A 64 23.61 1.13 -22.62
C GLU A 64 22.65 0.92 -21.44
N LYS A 65 21.90 1.98 -21.07
CA LYS A 65 20.85 1.92 -20.03
C LYS A 65 19.49 1.72 -20.68
N CYS A 66 18.99 0.49 -20.68
CA CYS A 66 17.66 0.16 -21.17
C CYS A 66 16.55 0.37 -20.12
N ASP A 67 15.31 0.52 -20.59
CA ASP A 67 14.12 0.53 -19.75
C ASP A 67 13.55 -0.89 -19.48
N LEU A 68 12.51 -0.98 -18.64
CA LEU A 68 11.91 -2.25 -18.25
C LEU A 68 11.36 -3.03 -19.45
N GLU A 69 10.83 -2.34 -20.46
CA GLU A 69 10.21 -3.02 -21.61
C GLU A 69 11.25 -3.50 -22.61
N GLU A 70 12.32 -2.74 -22.80
CA GLU A 70 13.51 -3.16 -23.55
C GLU A 70 14.18 -4.38 -22.89
N ALA A 71 14.31 -4.37 -21.55
CA ALA A 71 14.77 -5.54 -20.81
C ALA A 71 13.80 -6.73 -20.98
N ARG A 72 12.48 -6.52 -20.91
CA ARG A 72 11.47 -7.59 -21.01
C ARG A 72 11.49 -8.28 -22.37
N GLU A 73 11.79 -7.53 -23.43
CA GLU A 73 11.95 -8.05 -24.79
C GLU A 73 13.18 -8.98 -24.92
N THR A 74 14.22 -8.82 -24.08
CA THR A 74 15.43 -9.67 -24.14
C THR A 74 15.36 -10.93 -23.29
N PHE A 75 14.67 -10.90 -22.15
CA PHE A 75 14.64 -12.04 -21.22
C PHE A 75 13.48 -13.01 -21.46
N GLU A 76 12.44 -12.60 -22.22
CA GLU A 76 11.19 -13.35 -22.46
C GLU A 76 10.56 -13.96 -21.19
N ASN A 77 10.91 -13.39 -20.02
CA ASN A 77 10.54 -13.88 -18.69
C ASN A 77 10.51 -12.71 -17.71
N ASP A 78 9.30 -12.39 -17.23
CA ASP A 78 9.06 -11.23 -16.38
C ASP A 78 9.84 -11.30 -15.05
N GLU A 79 9.99 -12.49 -14.47
CA GLU A 79 10.70 -12.67 -13.19
C GLU A 79 12.21 -12.41 -13.34
N LYS A 80 12.81 -12.90 -14.43
CA LYS A 80 14.22 -12.64 -14.76
C LYS A 80 14.46 -11.18 -15.16
N THR A 81 13.51 -10.59 -15.87
CA THR A 81 13.55 -9.17 -16.26
C THR A 81 13.56 -8.28 -15.04
N VAL A 82 12.62 -8.50 -14.11
CA VAL A 82 12.55 -7.74 -12.86
C VAL A 82 13.82 -7.92 -12.04
N HIS A 83 14.32 -9.15 -11.91
CA HIS A 83 15.57 -9.40 -11.19
C HIS A 83 16.76 -8.68 -11.84
N PHE A 84 16.86 -8.69 -13.17
CA PHE A 84 17.91 -7.96 -13.89
C PHE A 84 17.80 -6.45 -13.69
N CYS A 85 16.61 -5.87 -13.81
CA CYS A 85 16.37 -4.43 -13.62
C CYS A 85 16.68 -3.97 -12.19
N VAL A 86 16.39 -4.79 -11.17
CA VAL A 86 16.76 -4.51 -9.77
C VAL A 86 18.29 -4.43 -9.61
N VAL A 87 19.04 -5.28 -10.31
CA VAL A 87 20.50 -5.32 -10.21
C VAL A 87 21.17 -4.22 -11.05
N SER A 88 20.60 -3.87 -12.20
CA SER A 88 21.19 -2.92 -13.14
C SER A 88 20.89 -1.45 -12.81
N ASP A 89 19.79 -1.15 -12.11
CA ASP A 89 19.39 0.25 -11.85
C ASP A 89 20.20 0.94 -10.74
N GLY A 90 21.08 0.21 -10.08
CA GLY A 90 21.94 0.70 -9.00
C GLY A 90 21.20 0.87 -7.68
N ASN A 91 21.91 0.74 -6.56
CA ASN A 91 21.31 0.91 -5.23
C ASN A 91 21.08 2.40 -4.93
N GLN A 92 19.84 2.89 -5.03
CA GLN A 92 19.47 4.27 -4.72
C GLN A 92 19.68 4.61 -3.24
N CYS A 93 19.72 3.61 -2.35
CA CYS A 93 20.09 3.79 -0.95
C CYS A 93 21.60 3.98 -0.71
N ALA A 94 22.47 3.83 -1.72
CA ALA A 94 23.92 3.94 -1.54
C ALA A 94 24.39 5.28 -0.98
N SER A 95 23.66 6.37 -1.27
CA SER A 95 23.96 7.71 -0.75
C SER A 95 23.48 7.95 0.70
N SER A 96 22.86 6.95 1.33
CA SER A 96 22.21 7.07 2.64
C SER A 96 21.26 8.26 2.73
N PRO A 97 20.24 8.35 1.85
CA PRO A 97 19.42 9.55 1.72
C PRO A 97 18.50 9.82 2.92
N CYS A 98 18.18 8.80 3.73
CA CYS A 98 17.26 8.93 4.85
C CYS A 98 17.95 9.51 6.10
N ALA A 99 17.43 10.64 6.60
CA ALA A 99 17.88 11.28 7.83
C ALA A 99 17.28 10.63 9.09
N ASN A 100 17.74 11.08 10.26
CA ASN A 100 17.14 10.75 11.57
C ASN A 100 16.88 9.26 11.82
N GLN A 101 17.86 8.42 11.46
CA GLN A 101 17.79 6.96 11.59
C GLN A 101 16.65 6.31 10.79
N GLY A 102 16.18 6.96 9.71
CA GLY A 102 15.27 6.36 8.75
C GLY A 102 15.91 5.16 8.03
N THR A 103 15.13 4.10 7.82
CA THR A 103 15.56 2.93 7.06
C THR A 103 15.30 3.17 5.58
N CYS A 104 16.34 3.16 4.75
CA CYS A 104 16.18 3.25 3.30
C CYS A 104 15.77 1.90 2.70
N LYS A 105 14.73 1.91 1.86
CA LYS A 105 14.31 0.78 1.04
C LYS A 105 14.48 1.13 -0.44
N ASP A 106 15.27 0.31 -1.10
CA ASP A 106 15.66 0.41 -2.51
C ASP A 106 14.57 -0.17 -3.42
N PHE A 107 14.32 0.46 -4.56
CA PHE A 107 13.34 0.03 -5.57
C PHE A 107 13.84 0.37 -6.98
N ILE A 108 13.27 -0.26 -8.00
CA ILE A 108 13.62 0.04 -9.40
C ILE A 108 13.23 1.49 -9.71
N GLY A 109 14.22 2.35 -9.93
CA GLY A 109 14.11 3.75 -10.32
C GLY A 109 14.06 4.74 -9.16
N TYR A 110 13.90 4.27 -7.92
CA TYR A 110 13.61 5.14 -6.77
C TYR A 110 13.92 4.48 -5.43
N TYR A 111 13.80 5.24 -4.35
CA TYR A 111 13.86 4.71 -2.99
C TYR A 111 12.73 5.29 -2.14
N THR A 112 12.47 4.63 -1.00
CA THR A 112 11.60 5.18 0.05
C THR A 112 12.32 5.13 1.39
N CYS A 113 12.02 6.09 2.26
CA CYS A 113 12.51 6.11 3.63
C CYS A 113 11.39 5.70 4.60
N LEU A 114 11.65 4.66 5.38
CA LEU A 114 10.84 4.33 6.54
C LEU A 114 11.34 5.14 7.73
N CYS A 115 10.58 6.17 8.10
CA CYS A 115 10.98 7.06 9.18
C CYS A 115 10.78 6.43 10.55
N GLY A 116 11.78 6.63 11.42
CA GLY A 116 11.67 6.28 12.82
C GLY A 116 10.62 7.13 13.54
N THR A 117 10.21 6.67 14.72
CA THR A 117 9.25 7.37 15.57
C THR A 117 9.63 8.84 15.76
N GLY A 118 8.68 9.73 15.46
CA GLY A 118 8.86 11.17 15.66
C GLY A 118 9.35 11.95 14.46
N PHE A 119 9.64 11.28 13.33
CA PHE A 119 10.07 11.93 12.09
C PHE A 119 9.13 11.61 10.92
N THR A 120 9.11 12.51 9.93
CA THR A 120 8.33 12.41 8.69
C THR A 120 9.06 13.16 7.57
N GLY A 121 8.46 13.22 6.38
CA GLY A 121 9.08 13.77 5.18
C GLY A 121 9.65 12.67 4.29
N ARG A 122 10.00 13.03 3.04
CA ARG A 122 10.47 12.06 2.04
C ARG A 122 11.76 11.37 2.50
N HIS A 123 12.61 12.10 3.21
CA HIS A 123 13.89 11.65 3.72
C HIS A 123 13.93 11.67 5.25
N CYS A 124 12.78 11.65 5.92
CA CYS A 124 12.70 11.71 7.39
C CYS A 124 13.34 12.95 8.02
N GLU A 125 13.37 14.06 7.28
CA GLU A 125 14.01 15.32 7.66
C GLU A 125 13.16 16.19 8.60
N ILE A 126 11.87 15.90 8.70
CA ILE A 126 10.90 16.72 9.44
C ILE A 126 10.62 16.07 10.80
N ALA A 127 11.03 16.73 11.88
CA ALA A 127 10.62 16.32 13.23
C ALA A 127 9.15 16.70 13.48
N ARG A 128 8.34 15.71 13.88
CA ARG A 128 6.94 15.92 14.29
C ARG A 128 6.89 16.57 15.65
N ARG A 129 5.96 17.52 15.84
CA ARG A 129 5.84 18.28 17.10
C ARG A 129 4.39 18.32 17.54
N CYS A 130 4.12 18.03 18.81
CA CYS A 130 2.74 17.96 19.31
C CYS A 130 2.01 19.31 19.26
N ASP A 131 2.73 20.43 19.34
CA ASP A 131 2.17 21.78 19.20
C ASP A 131 1.77 22.13 17.75
N VAL A 132 2.20 21.33 16.77
CA VAL A 132 1.84 21.51 15.35
C VAL A 132 1.08 20.27 14.86
N ASN A 133 -0.19 20.47 14.48
CA ASN A 133 -1.04 19.41 13.95
C ASN A 133 -1.03 18.14 14.83
N ASN A 134 -0.99 18.31 16.16
CA ASN A 134 -0.94 17.21 17.13
C ASN A 134 0.20 16.19 16.87
N GLY A 135 1.33 16.62 16.30
CA GLY A 135 2.42 15.73 15.91
C GLY A 135 2.02 14.68 14.86
N GLN A 136 0.96 14.94 14.09
CA GLN A 136 0.32 13.99 13.17
C GLN A 136 -0.24 12.74 13.88
N CYS A 137 -0.44 12.79 15.19
CA CYS A 137 -1.09 11.71 15.92
C CYS A 137 -2.61 11.80 15.76
N MET A 138 -3.27 10.68 15.48
CA MET A 138 -4.74 10.61 15.40
C MET A 138 -5.40 10.92 16.75
N HIS A 139 -4.86 10.36 17.83
CA HIS A 139 -5.37 10.55 19.19
C HIS A 139 -4.42 11.38 20.04
N PHE A 140 -3.56 10.73 20.84
CA PHE A 140 -2.73 11.41 21.82
C PHE A 140 -1.30 11.57 21.30
N CYS A 141 -0.69 12.72 21.61
CA CYS A 141 0.68 13.05 21.25
C CYS A 141 1.50 13.38 22.51
N GLU A 142 2.68 12.77 22.61
CA GLU A 142 3.67 13.03 23.64
C GLU A 142 4.95 13.59 22.99
N SER A 143 5.45 14.73 23.48
CA SER A 143 6.69 15.32 22.98
C SER A 143 7.89 14.59 23.56
N MET A 144 8.80 14.14 22.69
CA MET A 144 10.06 13.50 23.07
C MET A 144 11.26 14.45 22.94
N GLY A 145 11.04 15.77 23.07
CA GLY A 145 12.08 16.78 22.92
C GLY A 145 12.69 16.76 21.52
N THR A 146 13.99 16.44 21.41
CA THR A 146 14.71 16.38 20.12
C THR A 146 14.39 15.15 19.28
N PHE A 147 13.72 14.13 19.84
CA PHE A 147 13.31 12.92 19.13
C PHE A 147 11.92 13.03 18.48
N GLY A 148 11.36 14.24 18.43
CA GLY A 148 10.07 14.51 17.80
C GLY A 148 8.87 14.14 18.67
N ALA A 149 7.86 13.52 18.06
CA ALA A 149 6.59 13.18 18.70
C ALA A 149 6.32 11.67 18.72
N LYS A 150 5.77 11.20 19.83
CA LYS A 150 5.28 9.82 20.00
C LYS A 150 3.76 9.82 20.11
N CYS A 151 3.10 8.95 19.36
CA CYS A 151 1.65 8.83 19.39
C CYS A 151 1.22 7.67 20.29
N SER A 152 0.04 7.81 20.88
CA SER A 152 -0.66 6.73 21.57
C SER A 152 -2.17 6.82 21.33
N CYS A 153 -2.88 5.71 21.52
CA CYS A 153 -4.30 5.60 21.22
C CYS A 153 -5.15 5.56 22.49
N ALA A 154 -6.40 6.00 22.35
CA ALA A 154 -7.42 5.79 23.37
C ALA A 154 -7.69 4.29 23.59
N LEU A 155 -8.23 3.97 24.76
CA LEU A 155 -8.59 2.62 25.13
C LEU A 155 -9.60 2.02 24.14
N GLY A 156 -9.35 0.78 23.71
CA GLY A 156 -10.13 0.13 22.64
C GLY A 156 -9.66 0.48 21.22
N TYR A 157 -8.47 1.06 21.07
CA TYR A 157 -7.82 1.31 19.79
C TYR A 157 -6.35 0.87 19.80
N THR A 158 -5.88 0.33 18.69
CA THR A 158 -4.47 -0.05 18.46
C THR A 158 -3.78 0.95 17.55
N LEU A 159 -2.54 1.33 17.93
CA LEU A 159 -1.67 2.15 17.10
C LEU A 159 -1.17 1.34 15.90
N GLN A 160 -1.39 1.87 14.70
CA GLN A 160 -0.95 1.27 13.45
C GLN A 160 0.56 1.34 13.27
N GLU A 161 1.09 0.55 12.33
CA GLU A 161 2.54 0.47 12.05
C GLU A 161 3.16 1.81 11.65
N ASN A 162 2.37 2.72 11.06
CA ASN A 162 2.83 4.06 10.73
C ASN A 162 3.08 4.95 11.96
N GLY A 163 2.74 4.48 13.17
CA GLY A 163 2.99 5.17 14.43
C GLY A 163 2.19 6.47 14.61
N MET A 164 1.11 6.64 13.83
CA MET A 164 0.29 7.85 13.76
C MET A 164 -1.19 7.55 13.89
N ASP A 165 -1.67 6.53 13.18
CA ASP A 165 -3.09 6.20 13.08
C ASP A 165 -3.51 5.20 14.15
N CYS A 166 -4.77 5.32 14.58
CA CYS A 166 -5.38 4.44 15.56
C CYS A 166 -6.58 3.74 14.92
N GLU A 167 -6.64 2.41 14.99
CA GLU A 167 -7.82 1.65 14.56
C GLU A 167 -8.53 1.04 15.77
N PRO A 168 -9.87 0.96 15.77
CA PRO A 168 -10.62 0.35 16.85
C PRO A 168 -10.26 -1.13 16.96
N GLU A 169 -9.95 -1.58 18.19
CA GLU A 169 -9.83 -2.99 18.50
C GLU A 169 -11.18 -3.65 18.22
N GLY A 170 -11.21 -4.67 17.36
CA GLY A 170 -12.41 -5.39 16.93
C GLY A 170 -13.11 -6.19 18.04
N ASN A 171 -13.02 -5.77 19.29
CA ASN A 171 -13.52 -6.50 20.45
C ASN A 171 -14.94 -6.02 20.82
N THR A 172 -15.95 -6.72 20.31
CA THR A 172 -17.37 -6.50 20.64
C THR A 172 -17.66 -6.59 22.15
N LEU A 173 -16.85 -7.33 22.91
CA LEU A 173 -16.97 -7.47 24.37
C LEU A 173 -16.66 -6.17 25.14
N TYR A 174 -15.78 -5.32 24.61
CA TYR A 174 -15.42 -4.04 25.24
C TYR A 174 -16.56 -3.02 25.11
N MET A 175 -17.23 -3.00 23.97
CA MET A 175 -18.43 -2.19 23.75
C MET A 175 -19.62 -2.68 24.62
N LEU A 176 -19.73 -3.98 24.87
CA LEU A 176 -20.74 -4.56 25.77
C LEU A 176 -20.47 -4.25 27.26
N SER A 177 -19.21 -4.16 27.69
CA SER A 177 -18.89 -3.82 29.09
C SER A 177 -19.14 -2.34 29.40
N ILE A 178 -18.81 -1.44 28.46
CA ILE A 178 -19.05 0.01 28.61
C ILE A 178 -20.56 0.30 28.64
N THR A 179 -21.34 -0.27 27.73
CA THR A 179 -22.79 -0.06 27.71
C THR A 179 -23.46 -0.58 28.99
N SER A 180 -23.02 -1.74 29.50
CA SER A 180 -23.55 -2.33 30.73
C SER A 180 -23.19 -1.53 31.99
N THR A 181 -21.96 -1.01 32.09
CA THR A 181 -21.54 -0.16 33.22
C THR A 181 -22.22 1.21 33.21
N ILE A 182 -22.36 1.85 32.04
CA ILE A 182 -23.11 3.11 31.90
C ILE A 182 -24.59 2.90 32.26
N PHE A 183 -25.20 1.81 31.80
CA PHE A 183 -26.58 1.47 32.14
C PHE A 183 -26.77 1.24 33.65
N TYR A 184 -25.82 0.57 34.30
CA TYR A 184 -25.86 0.35 35.75
C TYR A 184 -25.71 1.66 36.55
N LEU A 185 -24.81 2.56 36.14
CA LEU A 185 -24.66 3.89 36.76
C LEU A 185 -25.90 4.77 36.55
N TYR A 186 -26.52 4.70 35.37
CA TYR A 186 -27.78 5.38 35.09
C TYR A 186 -28.90 4.89 36.00
N ILE A 187 -29.03 3.57 36.19
CA ILE A 187 -30.00 2.98 37.12
C ILE A 187 -29.74 3.45 38.55
N ILE A 188 -28.49 3.41 39.02
CA ILE A 188 -28.16 3.88 40.37
C ILE A 188 -28.55 5.35 40.54
N CYS A 189 -28.18 6.23 39.60
CA CYS A 189 -28.58 7.64 39.63
C CYS A 189 -30.09 7.81 39.66
N TYR A 190 -30.82 7.07 38.82
CA TYR A 190 -32.27 7.15 38.77
C TYR A 190 -32.93 6.76 40.10
N PHE A 191 -32.47 5.69 40.75
CA PHE A 191 -32.95 5.30 42.09
C PHE A 191 -32.55 6.32 43.17
N HIS A 192 -31.37 6.92 43.08
CA HIS A 192 -30.91 7.96 44.00
C HIS A 192 -31.70 9.28 43.86
N ILE A 193 -32.17 9.58 42.66
CA ILE A 193 -33.03 10.74 42.38
C ILE A 193 -34.45 10.45 42.89
N LEU A 194 -35.01 9.26 42.62
CA LEU A 194 -36.34 8.89 43.08
C LEU A 194 -36.45 8.85 44.61
N SER A 195 -35.41 8.38 45.32
CA SER A 195 -35.40 8.39 46.79
C SER A 195 -35.38 9.81 47.37
N TYR A 196 -34.90 10.80 46.61
CA TYR A 196 -34.93 12.21 46.99
C TYR A 196 -36.30 12.89 46.81
N PHE A 197 -37.17 12.32 45.96
CA PHE A 197 -38.51 12.86 45.70
C PHE A 197 -39.62 12.17 46.50
N TYR A 198 -39.34 11.00 47.08
CA TYR A 198 -40.30 10.22 47.89
C TYR A 198 -40.07 10.34 49.42
N PHE A 199 -39.22 11.29 49.84
CA PHE A 199 -39.03 11.75 51.22
C PHE A 199 -39.30 13.26 51.28
#